data_AF-A0A960H771-F1
#
_entry.id   AF-A0A960H771-F1
#
_cell.length_a   1.000
_cell.length_b   1.000
_cell.length_c   1.000
_cell.angle_alpha   90.00
_cell.angle_beta   90.00
_cell.angle_gamma   90.00
#
_symmetry.space_group_name_H-M   'P 1'
#
loop_
_entity.id
_entity.type
_entity.pdbx_description
1 polymer ?
#
loop_
_entity_poly.entity_id
_entity_poly.type
_entity_poly.pdbx_seq_one_letter_code
_entity_poly.pdbx_strand_id
1 'polypeptide(L)' 'HFHHYADLTDQQAVAAARDIWHSINRPNLIENILPTRPRATLVLRKDADHAINRLRLRKL' A
#
# COMPACT_ATOMS: atom_id res chain seq x y z
N HIS A 1 -16.39 -14.12 -1.50
CA HIS A 1 -16.55 -13.04 -0.51
C HIS A 1 -16.87 -11.70 -1.17
N PHE A 2 -16.01 -11.17 -2.06
CA PHE A 2 -16.15 -9.82 -2.62
C PHE A 2 -17.06 -9.68 -3.86
N HIS A 3 -17.84 -10.71 -4.22
CA HIS A 3 -18.65 -10.68 -5.44
C HIS A 3 -19.70 -9.56 -5.44
N HIS A 4 -20.20 -9.16 -4.26
CA HIS A 4 -21.13 -8.04 -4.11
C HIS A 4 -20.56 -6.68 -4.56
N TYR A 5 -19.23 -6.54 -4.70
CA TYR A 5 -18.64 -5.33 -5.27
C TYR A 5 -18.70 -5.29 -6.80
N ALA A 6 -19.02 -6.41 -7.47
CA ALA A 6 -19.10 -6.46 -8.93
C ALA A 6 -20.25 -5.61 -9.49
N ASP A 7 -21.27 -5.34 -8.68
CA ASP A 7 -22.43 -4.55 -9.07
C ASP A 7 -22.23 -3.04 -8.81
N LEU A 8 -21.08 -2.63 -8.24
CA LEU A 8 -20.78 -1.22 -8.02
C LEU A 8 -20.42 -0.54 -9.34
N THR A 9 -20.91 0.69 -9.51
CA THR A 9 -20.36 1.60 -10.52
C THR A 9 -18.92 1.98 -10.19
N ASP A 10 -18.14 2.44 -11.17
CA ASP A 10 -16.77 2.92 -10.98
C ASP A 10 -16.65 3.94 -9.85
N GLN A 11 -17.59 4.89 -9.76
CA GLN A 11 -17.60 5.91 -8.71
C GLN A 11 -17.79 5.30 -7.32
N GLN A 12 -18.72 4.34 -7.19
CA GLN A 12 -18.96 3.65 -5.93
C GLN A 12 -17.78 2.75 -5.55
N ALA A 13 -17.18 2.07 -6.53
CA ALA A 13 -16.01 1.22 -6.30
C ALA A 13 -14.81 2.05 -5.81
N VAL A 14 -14.55 3.21 -6.41
CA VAL A 14 -13.49 4.12 -5.97
C VAL A 14 -13.77 4.64 -4.55
N ALA A 15 -15.01 4.99 -4.23
CA ALA A 15 -15.39 5.43 -2.89
C ALA A 15 -15.15 4.32 -1.85
N ALA A 16 -15.69 3.12 -2.09
CA ALA A 16 -15.51 1.97 -1.20
C ALA A 16 -14.03 1.60 -1.02
N ALA A 17 -13.25 1.59 -2.10
CA ALA A 17 -11.81 1.31 -2.05
C ALA A 17 -11.05 2.36 -1.21
N ARG A 18 -11.40 3.64 -1.36
CA ARG A 18 -10.81 4.71 -0.54
C ARG A 18 -11.19 4.55 0.92
N ASP A 19 -12.43 4.21 1.25
CA ASP A 19 -12.86 4.04 2.63
C ASP A 19 -12.12 2.88 3.31
N ILE A 20 -12.00 1.74 2.62
CA ILE A 20 -11.21 0.58 3.08
C ILE A 20 -9.74 0.98 3.25
N TRP A 21 -9.18 1.74 2.32
CA TRP A 21 -7.80 2.21 2.43
C TRP A 21 -7.60 3.08 3.68
N HIS A 22 -8.44 4.09 3.90
CA HIS A 22 -8.26 5.04 5.00
C HIS A 22 -8.56 4.43 6.37
N SER A 23 -9.50 3.50 6.47
CA SER A 23 -9.93 2.90 7.74
C SER A 23 -9.13 1.67 8.15
N ILE A 24 -8.60 0.89 7.19
CA ILE A 24 -7.96 -0.40 7.48
C ILE A 24 -6.49 -0.41 7.02
N ASN A 25 -6.25 -0.23 5.72
CA ASN A 25 -4.92 -0.49 5.16
C ASN A 25 -3.90 0.60 5.48
N ARG A 26 -4.31 1.87 5.49
CA ARG A 26 -3.44 3.01 5.80
C ARG A 26 -3.02 3.05 7.27
N PRO A 27 -3.92 2.86 8.27
CA PRO A 27 -3.51 2.71 9.66
C PRO A 27 -2.54 1.55 9.83
N ASN A 28 -2.82 0.38 9.25
CA ASN A 28 -1.91 -0.76 9.30
C ASN A 28 -0.54 -0.47 8.65
N LEU A 29 -0.52 0.25 7.53
CA LEU A 29 0.71 0.67 6.88
C LEU A 29 1.54 1.58 7.80
N ILE A 30 0.93 2.56 8.45
CA ILE A 30 1.62 3.57 9.24
C ILE A 30 2.06 3.01 10.60
N GLU A 31 1.18 2.29 11.27
CA GLU A 31 1.35 1.86 12.65
C GLU A 31 2.16 0.57 12.76
N ASN A 32 2.03 -0.35 11.79
CA ASN A 32 2.58 -1.69 11.91
C ASN A 32 3.66 -2.00 10.85
N ILE A 33 3.43 -1.62 9.59
CA ILE A 33 4.33 -2.01 8.49
C ILE A 33 5.52 -1.05 8.35
N LEU A 34 5.26 0.25 8.19
CA LEU A 34 6.28 1.27 7.95
C LEU A 34 7.36 1.33 9.04
N PRO A 35 7.06 1.13 10.35
CA PRO A 35 8.08 1.11 11.40
C PRO A 35 9.12 0.00 11.25
N THR A 36 8.83 -1.04 10.47
CA THR A 36 9.79 -2.14 10.21
C THR A 36 10.81 -1.80 9.12
N ARG A 37 10.53 -0.81 8.25
CA ARG A 37 11.37 -0.43 7.10
C ARG A 37 12.84 -0.15 7.46
N PRO A 38 13.19 0.50 8.59
CA PRO A 38 14.59 0.72 8.96
C PRO A 38 15.39 -0.56 9.19
N ARG A 39 14.73 -1.66 9.57
CA ARG A 39 15.36 -2.95 9.88
C ARG A 39 15.65 -3.80 8.63
N ALA A 40 15.05 -3.47 7.48
CA ALA A 40 15.18 -4.23 6.25
C ALA A 40 16.62 -4.19 5.69
N THR A 41 17.11 -5.34 5.20
CA THR A 41 18.41 -5.47 4.54
C THR A 41 18.47 -4.70 3.22
N LEU A 42 17.39 -4.77 2.43
CA LEU A 42 17.23 -4.06 1.17
C LEU A 42 15.87 -3.35 1.13
N VAL A 43 15.86 -2.09 0.73
CA VAL A 43 14.62 -1.33 0.46
C VAL A 43 14.60 -0.95 -1.02
N LEU A 44 13.53 -1.36 -1.71
CA LEU A 44 13.22 -0.97 -3.08
C LEU A 44 12.20 0.17 -3.05
N ARG A 45 12.52 1.32 -3.63
CA ARG A 45 11.59 2.45 -3.76
C ARG A 45 11.00 2.45 -5.17
N LYS A 46 9.67 2.35 -5.23
CA LYS A 46 8.89 2.48 -6.46
C LYS A 46 8.48 3.93 -6.68
N ASP A 47 8.38 4.35 -7.95
CA ASP A 47 7.64 5.53 -8.37
C ASP A 47 6.17 5.18 -8.70
N ALA A 48 5.39 6.19 -9.08
CA ALA A 48 3.95 6.07 -9.33
C ALA A 48 3.60 5.15 -10.51
N ASP A 49 4.53 4.95 -11.45
CA ASP A 49 4.44 4.04 -12.60
C ASP A 49 4.92 2.61 -12.29
N HIS A 50 5.16 2.31 -11.01
CA HIS A 50 5.70 1.05 -10.49
C HIS A 50 7.18 0.77 -10.80
N ALA A 51 7.90 1.64 -11.50
CA ALA A 51 9.33 1.49 -11.74
C ALA A 51 10.11 1.60 -10.43
N ILE A 52 11.18 0.80 -10.26
CA ILE A 52 12.11 0.94 -9.13
C ILE A 52 13.15 1.97 -9.51
N ASN A 53 13.19 3.10 -8.79
CA ASN A 53 14.12 4.20 -9.09
C ASN A 53 15.27 4.32 -8.08
N ARG A 54 15.15 3.70 -6.91
CA ARG A 54 16.14 3.82 -5.83
C ARG A 54 16.20 2.53 -5.01
N LEU A 55 17.42 2.11 -4.72
CA LEU A 55 17.71 1.02 -3.81
C LEU A 55 18.47 1.54 -2.59
N ARG A 56 18.16 1.00 -1.41
CA ARG A 56 18.96 1.19 -0.19
C ARG A 56 19.35 -0.17 0.37
N LEU A 57 20.61 -0.53 0.24
CA LEU A 57 21.21 -1.73 0.83
C LEU A 57 21.89 -1.36 2.15
N ARG A 58 21.61 -2.11 3.22
CA ARG A 58 22.32 -1.97 4.49
C ARG A 58 23.72 -2.57 4.33
N LYS A 59 24.76 -1.76 4.57
CA LYS A 59 26.12 -2.28 4.74
C LYS A 59 26.21 -2.86 6.16
N LEU A 60 26.69 -4.10 6.26
CA LEU A 60 26.95 -4.78 7.54
C LEU A 60 28.29 -4.32 8.09
#